data_AF-A0A8T5MED6-F1
#
_entry.id   AF-A0A8T5MED6-F1
#
_cell.length_a   1.000
_cell.length_b   1.000
_cell.length_c   1.000
_cell.angle_alpha   90.00
_cell.angle_beta   90.00
_cell.angle_gamma   90.00
#
_symmetry.space_group_name_H-M   'P 1'
#
loop_
_entity.id
_entity.type
_entity.pdbx_description
1 polymer ?
#
loop_
_entity_poly.entity_id
_entity_poly.type
_entity_poly.pdbx_seq_one_letter_code
_entity_poly.pdbx_strand_id
1 'polypeptide(L)'
;MIDIKDLRARSQDYKVNARKKGRDETIVDEVLDLDLKWRAIKLKADNLRSERNQVSEAINAAKKSKDESAAVKLIKKAKEIPAKLKALEEEEGVAREFLNKKISEIPNIMSKRVPLGESEKNNKVEKVYGKPPKFSFPVKSHVEIAEDLGMADFDDSA
;
A
#
# COMPACT_ATOMS: atom_id res chain seq x y z
N MET A 1 4.00 6.74 0.30
CA MET A 1 2.97 5.73 0.62
C MET A 1 2.34 6.10 1.95
N ILE A 2 1.02 5.92 2.09
CA ILE A 2 0.31 6.21 3.35
C ILE A 2 0.83 5.30 4.46
N ASP A 3 1.05 5.84 5.66
CA ASP A 3 1.43 5.04 6.82
C ASP A 3 0.21 4.25 7.33
N ILE A 4 0.33 2.92 7.38
CA ILE A 4 -0.72 2.02 7.87
C ILE A 4 -1.04 2.23 9.35
N LYS A 5 -0.11 2.77 10.15
CA LYS A 5 -0.36 3.14 11.55
C LYS A 5 -1.28 4.35 11.62
N ASP A 6 -1.02 5.35 10.78
CA ASP A 6 -1.84 6.56 10.70
C ASP A 6 -3.23 6.25 10.15
N LEU A 7 -3.31 5.40 9.12
CA LEU A 7 -4.58 4.92 8.57
C LEU A 7 -5.42 4.17 9.61
N ARG A 8 -4.80 3.38 10.50
CA ARG A 8 -5.50 2.75 11.62
C ARG A 8 -6.01 3.75 12.65
N ALA A 9 -5.20 4.73 13.01
CA ALA A 9 -5.56 5.72 14.01
C ALA A 9 -6.67 6.68 13.52
N ARG A 10 -6.67 6.99 12.21
CA ARG A 10 -7.53 8.02 11.60
C ARG A 10 -8.36 7.48 10.43
N SER A 11 -8.82 6.24 10.50
CA SER A 11 -9.53 5.58 9.41
C SER A 11 -10.73 6.37 8.89
N GLN A 12 -11.48 7.02 9.78
CA GLN A 12 -12.62 7.87 9.42
C GLN A 12 -12.21 9.08 8.57
N ASP A 13 -11.07 9.70 8.86
CA ASP A 13 -10.55 10.82 8.07
C ASP A 13 -10.24 10.38 6.64
N TYR A 14 -9.66 9.19 6.48
CA TYR A 14 -9.34 8.60 5.17
C TYR A 14 -10.61 8.27 4.38
N LYS A 15 -11.65 7.73 5.01
CA LYS A 15 -12.96 7.47 4.38
C LYS A 15 -13.61 8.75 3.87
N VAL A 16 -13.69 9.77 4.74
CA VAL A 16 -14.23 11.08 4.37
C VAL A 16 -13.41 11.70 3.23
N ASN A 17 -12.09 11.58 3.27
CA ASN A 17 -11.21 12.08 2.22
C ASN A 17 -11.40 11.35 0.88
N ALA A 18 -11.59 10.02 0.91
CA ALA A 18 -11.88 9.23 -0.29
C ALA A 18 -13.17 9.72 -0.95
N ARG A 19 -14.25 9.89 -0.16
CA ARG A 19 -15.53 10.45 -0.66
C ARG A 19 -15.37 11.84 -1.26
N LYS A 20 -14.65 12.73 -0.58
CA LYS A 20 -14.37 14.07 -1.08
C LYS A 20 -13.58 14.10 -2.41
N LYS A 21 -12.85 13.02 -2.72
CA LYS A 21 -12.11 12.84 -3.97
C LYS A 21 -12.85 11.98 -4.99
N GLY A 22 -14.13 11.68 -4.77
CA GLY A 22 -14.92 10.83 -5.65
C GLY A 22 -14.44 9.38 -5.72
N ARG A 23 -13.77 8.90 -4.67
CA ARG A 23 -13.32 7.51 -4.53
C ARG A 23 -14.23 6.75 -3.56
N ASP A 24 -14.31 5.44 -3.76
CA ASP A 24 -14.99 4.55 -2.84
C ASP A 24 -14.28 4.54 -1.48
N GLU A 25 -15.03 4.65 -0.39
CA GLU A 25 -14.52 4.64 0.98
C GLU A 25 -14.31 3.22 1.54
N THR A 26 -14.94 2.22 0.94
CA THR A 26 -14.83 0.81 1.35
C THR A 26 -13.40 0.29 1.29
N ILE A 27 -12.58 0.88 0.40
CA ILE A 27 -11.15 0.55 0.26
C ILE A 27 -10.37 0.72 1.57
N VAL A 28 -10.80 1.63 2.44
CA VAL A 28 -10.17 1.83 3.76
C VAL A 28 -10.45 0.63 4.66
N ASP A 29 -11.67 0.09 4.65
CA ASP A 29 -12.04 -1.10 5.42
C ASP A 29 -11.33 -2.34 4.89
N GLU A 30 -11.28 -2.51 3.57
CA GLU A 30 -10.51 -3.60 2.94
C GLU A 30 -9.06 -3.62 3.40
N VAL A 31 -8.40 -2.45 3.41
CA VAL A 31 -7.01 -2.31 3.85
C VAL A 31 -6.85 -2.64 5.34
N LEU A 32 -7.80 -2.23 6.19
CA LEU A 32 -7.78 -2.54 7.62
C LEU A 32 -7.94 -4.05 7.88
N ASP A 33 -8.80 -4.72 7.14
CA ASP A 33 -8.99 -6.18 7.23
C ASP A 33 -7.74 -6.94 6.76
N LEU A 34 -7.09 -6.47 5.69
CA LEU A 34 -5.83 -7.03 5.22
C LEU A 34 -4.70 -6.83 6.23
N ASP A 35 -4.61 -5.65 6.85
CA ASP A 35 -3.64 -5.38 7.92
C ASP A 35 -3.89 -6.28 9.15
N LEU A 36 -5.14 -6.54 9.51
CA LEU A 36 -5.49 -7.49 10.57
C LEU A 36 -5.02 -8.90 10.24
N LYS A 37 -5.29 -9.38 9.02
CA LYS A 37 -4.86 -10.71 8.55
C LYS A 37 -3.33 -10.83 8.55
N TRP A 38 -2.62 -9.86 7.99
CA TRP A 38 -1.17 -9.84 7.96
C TRP A 38 -0.57 -9.88 9.38
N ARG A 39 -1.09 -9.05 10.31
CA ARG A 39 -0.63 -9.07 11.71
C ARG A 39 -0.91 -10.39 12.41
N ALA A 40 -2.03 -11.05 12.11
CA ALA A 40 -2.35 -12.36 12.67
C ALA A 40 -1.41 -13.46 12.16
N ILE A 41 -1.08 -13.46 10.86
CA ILE A 41 -0.10 -14.41 10.27
C ILE A 41 1.27 -14.18 10.88
N LYS A 42 1.72 -12.92 10.95
CA LYS A 42 2.99 -12.55 11.57
C LYS A 42 3.08 -13.02 13.02
N LEU A 43 2.03 -12.81 13.82
CA LEU A 43 1.98 -13.27 15.20
C LEU A 43 2.07 -14.81 15.30
N LYS A 44 1.41 -15.55 14.40
CA LYS A 44 1.52 -17.02 14.35
C LYS A 44 2.96 -17.46 14.03
N ALA A 45 3.61 -16.80 13.08
CA ALA A 45 5.00 -17.07 12.74
C ALA A 45 5.95 -16.79 13.92
N ASP A 46 5.77 -15.66 14.61
CA ASP A 46 6.56 -15.28 15.79
C ASP A 46 6.36 -16.28 16.95
N ASN A 47 5.13 -16.74 17.17
CA ASN A 47 4.83 -17.77 18.17
C ASN A 47 5.51 -19.10 17.84
N LEU A 48 5.52 -19.53 16.57
CA LEU A 48 6.23 -20.75 16.16
C LEU A 48 7.76 -20.61 16.25
N ARG A 49 8.31 -19.42 16.00
CA ARG A 49 9.75 -19.15 16.25
C ARG A 49 10.08 -19.28 17.73
N SER A 50 9.22 -18.75 18.60
CA SER A 50 9.35 -18.90 20.06
C SER A 50 9.26 -20.37 20.49
N GLU A 51 8.25 -21.10 20.01
CA GLU A 51 8.08 -22.53 20.28
C GLU A 51 9.30 -23.36 19.82
N ARG A 52 9.85 -23.08 18.62
CA ARG A 52 11.06 -23.73 18.13
C ARG A 52 12.24 -23.55 19.10
N ASN A 53 12.43 -22.34 19.62
CA ASN A 53 13.53 -22.04 20.53
C ASN A 53 13.33 -22.76 21.87
N GLN A 54 12.12 -22.73 22.42
CA GLN A 54 11.77 -23.46 23.65
C GLN A 54 11.96 -24.96 23.51
N VAL A 55 11.54 -25.55 22.39
CA VAL A 55 11.73 -26.99 22.11
C VAL A 55 13.22 -27.30 21.99
N SER A 56 14.00 -26.42 21.36
CA SER A 56 15.46 -26.60 21.21
C SER A 56 16.18 -26.58 22.56
N GLU A 57 15.78 -25.68 23.47
CA GLU A 57 16.26 -25.64 24.86
C GLU A 57 15.85 -26.89 25.64
N ALA A 58 14.60 -27.33 25.50
CA ALA A 58 14.09 -28.54 26.14
C ALA A 58 14.82 -29.81 25.67
N ILE A 59 15.19 -29.90 24.38
CA ILE A 59 16.01 -31.00 23.84
C ILE A 59 17.39 -31.01 24.52
N ASN A 60 18.02 -29.84 24.66
CA ASN A 60 19.31 -29.74 25.33
C ASN A 60 19.23 -30.13 26.81
N ALA A 61 18.15 -29.73 27.50
CA ALA A 61 17.90 -30.12 28.89
C ALA A 61 17.69 -31.64 29.05
N ALA A 62 16.84 -32.25 28.21
CA ALA A 62 16.57 -33.69 28.23
C ALA A 62 17.83 -34.53 27.94
N LYS A 63 18.67 -34.07 27.01
CA LYS A 63 19.98 -34.70 26.73
C LYS A 63 20.92 -34.61 27.93
N LYS A 64 20.96 -33.48 28.64
CA LYS A 64 21.76 -33.31 29.86
C LYS A 64 21.28 -34.21 31.01
N SER A 65 19.97 -34.41 31.14
CA SER A 65 19.38 -35.28 32.16
C SER A 65 19.38 -36.77 31.78
N LYS A 66 19.95 -37.15 30.62
CA LYS A 66 19.96 -38.52 30.09
C LYS A 66 18.55 -39.14 29.90
N ASP A 67 17.53 -38.30 29.67
CA ASP A 67 16.18 -38.77 29.33
C ASP A 67 16.02 -38.87 27.81
N GLU A 68 16.39 -40.03 27.25
CA GLU A 68 16.34 -40.27 25.81
C GLU A 68 14.90 -40.30 25.26
N SER A 69 13.93 -40.77 26.04
CA SER A 69 12.53 -40.85 25.63
C SER A 69 11.92 -39.47 25.44
N ALA A 70 12.19 -38.54 26.37
CA ALA A 70 11.79 -37.14 26.24
C ALA A 70 12.50 -36.46 25.07
N ALA A 71 13.81 -36.70 24.89
CA ALA A 71 14.58 -36.11 23.80
C ALA A 71 14.06 -36.52 22.41
N VAL A 72 13.74 -37.80 22.19
CA VAL A 72 13.21 -38.30 20.91
C VAL A 72 11.85 -37.66 20.57
N LYS A 73 10.95 -37.54 21.56
CA LYS A 73 9.64 -36.88 21.37
C LYS A 73 9.78 -35.40 21.00
N LEU A 74 10.68 -34.67 21.65
CA LEU A 74 10.93 -33.26 21.39
C LEU A 74 11.60 -33.03 20.03
N ILE A 75 12.54 -33.90 19.63
CA ILE A 75 13.16 -33.86 18.29
C ILE A 75 12.11 -34.08 17.20
N LYS A 76 11.13 -34.97 17.40
CA LYS A 76 10.04 -35.18 16.45
C LYS A 76 9.18 -33.92 16.30
N LYS A 77 8.80 -33.27 17.41
CA LYS A 77 8.09 -31.98 17.38
C LYS A 77 8.91 -30.89 16.67
N ALA A 78 10.21 -30.80 16.95
CA ALA A 78 11.09 -29.80 16.34
C ALA A 78 11.20 -29.95 14.81
N LYS A 79 11.04 -31.17 14.26
CA LYS A 79 11.09 -31.41 12.81
C LYS A 79 9.87 -30.86 12.05
N GLU A 80 8.71 -30.70 12.71
CA GLU A 80 7.50 -30.21 12.06
C GLU A 80 7.43 -28.67 11.99
N ILE A 81 8.13 -27.99 12.90
CA ILE A 81 8.07 -26.52 13.03
C ILE A 81 8.65 -25.79 11.79
N PRO A 82 9.80 -26.19 11.20
CA PRO A 82 10.37 -25.50 10.05
C PRO A 82 9.45 -25.45 8.83
N ALA A 83 8.74 -26.55 8.54
CA ALA A 83 7.81 -26.60 7.40
C ALA A 83 6.61 -25.67 7.61
N LYS A 84 6.03 -25.66 8.82
CA LYS A 84 4.93 -24.75 9.19
C LYS A 84 5.38 -23.29 9.18
N LEU A 85 6.59 -23.01 9.66
CA LEU A 85 7.15 -21.67 9.67
C LEU A 85 7.38 -21.15 8.25
N LYS A 86 7.96 -21.97 7.35
CA LYS A 86 8.17 -21.58 5.96
C LYS A 86 6.86 -21.24 5.25
N ALA A 87 5.82 -22.05 5.46
CA ALA A 87 4.50 -21.78 4.88
C ALA A 87 3.90 -20.45 5.37
N LEU A 88 4.03 -20.15 6.67
CA LEU A 88 3.55 -18.88 7.22
C LEU A 88 4.38 -17.68 6.75
N GLU A 89 5.68 -17.83 6.54
CA GLU A 89 6.54 -16.76 6.01
C GLU A 89 6.20 -16.42 4.54
N GLU A 90 5.90 -17.44 3.73
CA GLU A 90 5.39 -17.25 2.37
C GLU A 90 4.02 -16.56 2.38
N GLU A 91 3.09 -17.01 3.24
CA GLU A 91 1.78 -16.39 3.42
C GLU A 91 1.88 -14.93 3.91
N GLU A 92 2.79 -14.65 4.85
CA GLU A 92 3.07 -13.30 5.35
C GLU A 92 3.57 -12.38 4.22
N GLY A 93 4.48 -12.89 3.37
CA GLY A 93 5.01 -12.16 2.22
C GLY A 93 3.92 -11.77 1.24
N VAL A 94 3.10 -12.74 0.82
CA VAL A 94 1.98 -12.51 -0.10
C VAL A 94 0.95 -11.55 0.49
N ALA A 95 0.58 -11.74 1.77
CA ALA A 95 -0.35 -10.85 2.46
C ALA A 95 0.18 -9.41 2.53
N ARG A 96 1.48 -9.24 2.77
CA ARG A 96 2.13 -7.92 2.84
C ARG A 96 2.18 -7.24 1.47
N GLU A 97 2.50 -7.97 0.41
CA GLU A 97 2.48 -7.41 -0.95
C GLU A 97 1.09 -6.96 -1.35
N PHE A 98 0.08 -7.78 -1.09
CA PHE A 98 -1.31 -7.45 -1.39
C PHE A 98 -1.79 -6.23 -0.58
N LEU A 99 -1.46 -6.18 0.72
CA LEU A 99 -1.72 -5.03 1.57
C LEU A 99 -1.06 -3.75 1.00
N ASN A 100 0.20 -3.83 0.61
CA ASN A 100 0.92 -2.68 0.05
C ASN A 100 0.32 -2.17 -1.26
N LYS A 101 -0.11 -3.08 -2.13
CA LYS A 101 -0.80 -2.73 -3.38
C LYS A 101 -2.09 -1.98 -3.07
N LYS A 102 -2.90 -2.50 -2.14
CA LYS A 102 -4.17 -1.89 -1.75
C LYS A 102 -4.02 -0.54 -1.05
N ILE A 103 -3.04 -0.38 -0.17
CA ILE A 103 -2.72 0.93 0.44
C ILE A 103 -2.37 1.97 -0.64
N SER A 104 -1.74 1.57 -1.74
CA SER A 104 -1.33 2.48 -2.82
C SER A 104 -2.50 3.01 -3.66
N GLU A 105 -3.65 2.34 -3.61
CA GLU A 105 -4.89 2.78 -4.27
C GLU A 105 -5.59 3.90 -3.46
N ILE A 106 -5.28 4.04 -2.17
CA ILE A 106 -5.89 5.05 -1.30
C ILE A 106 -5.31 6.44 -1.61
N PRO A 107 -6.14 7.45 -1.89
CA PRO A 107 -5.65 8.79 -2.18
C PRO A 107 -5.12 9.47 -0.91
N ASN A 108 -4.10 10.32 -1.09
CA ASN A 108 -3.57 11.15 0.00
C ASN A 108 -4.66 12.05 0.63
N ILE A 109 -4.52 12.33 1.92
CA ILE A 109 -5.36 13.29 2.64
C ILE A 109 -5.20 14.69 2.04
N MET A 110 -6.32 15.35 1.76
CA MET A 110 -6.31 16.74 1.32
C MET A 110 -5.87 17.66 2.44
N SER A 111 -4.97 18.60 2.10
CA SER A 111 -4.63 19.69 3.02
C SER A 111 -5.87 20.54 3.30
N LYS A 112 -5.95 21.09 4.52
CA LYS A 112 -7.03 22.00 4.95
C LYS A 112 -7.18 23.24 4.07
N ARG A 113 -6.14 23.60 3.31
CA ARG A 113 -6.14 24.74 2.38
C ARG A 113 -6.77 24.42 1.03
N VAL A 114 -6.94 23.14 0.68
CA VAL A 114 -7.49 22.74 -0.61
C VAL A 114 -9.00 22.99 -0.61
N PRO A 115 -9.54 23.79 -1.53
CA PRO A 115 -10.97 24.00 -1.63
C PRO A 115 -11.67 22.69 -2.02
N LEU A 116 -12.86 22.47 -1.46
CA LEU A 116 -13.70 21.35 -1.87
C LEU A 116 -14.33 21.65 -3.25
N GLY A 117 -14.31 20.66 -4.12
CA GLY A 117 -14.88 20.76 -5.46
C GLY A 117 -15.08 19.38 -6.06
N GLU A 118 -16.11 19.24 -6.88
CA GLU A 118 -16.44 17.98 -7.56
C GLU A 118 -15.74 17.86 -8.93
N SER A 119 -15.36 18.99 -9.51
CA SER A 119 -14.73 19.05 -10.83
C SER A 119 -13.79 20.25 -10.96
N GLU A 120 -13.09 20.31 -12.09
CA GLU A 120 -12.20 21.42 -12.47
C GLU A 120 -12.92 22.78 -12.47
N LYS A 121 -14.25 22.79 -12.65
CA LYS A 121 -15.07 24.02 -12.61
C LYS A 121 -15.08 24.69 -11.24
N ASN A 122 -14.74 23.95 -10.18
CA ASN A 122 -14.68 24.45 -8.81
C ASN A 122 -13.27 24.98 -8.44
N ASN A 123 -12.31 24.90 -9.36
CA ASN A 123 -10.97 25.41 -9.12
C ASN A 123 -10.99 26.93 -8.97
N LYS A 124 -10.28 27.42 -7.95
CA LYS A 124 -10.15 28.86 -7.68
C LYS A 124 -8.88 29.40 -8.33
N VAL A 125 -9.01 30.50 -9.05
CA VAL A 125 -7.85 31.23 -9.56
C VAL A 125 -7.24 32.02 -8.41
N GLU A 126 -6.09 31.56 -7.92
CA GLU A 126 -5.36 32.22 -6.84
C GLU A 126 -4.67 33.51 -7.31
N LYS A 127 -4.12 33.51 -8.53
CA LYS A 127 -3.43 34.67 -9.10
C LYS A 127 -3.38 34.63 -10.62
N VAL A 128 -3.50 35.80 -11.23
CA VAL A 128 -3.28 36.01 -12.68
C VAL A 128 -2.12 37.00 -12.83
N TYR A 129 -1.20 36.69 -13.74
CA TYR A 129 -0.07 37.57 -14.09
C TYR A 129 -0.14 37.94 -15.56
N GLY A 130 0.09 39.23 -15.86
CA GLY A 130 -0.03 39.75 -17.22
C GLY A 130 -1.48 39.84 -17.69
N LYS A 131 -1.65 40.08 -19.00
CA LYS A 131 -2.95 40.11 -19.67
C LYS A 131 -2.86 39.28 -20.94
N PRO A 132 -3.86 38.41 -21.23
CA PRO A 132 -3.92 37.74 -22.52
C PRO A 132 -3.86 38.77 -23.67
N PRO A 133 -3.03 38.56 -24.70
CA PRO A 133 -2.91 39.46 -25.83
C PRO A 133 -4.22 39.53 -26.61
N LYS A 134 -4.51 40.70 -27.18
CA LYS A 134 -5.64 40.89 -28.10
C LYS A 134 -5.12 40.86 -29.53
N PHE A 135 -5.70 39.99 -30.34
CA PHE A 135 -5.34 39.85 -31.75
C PHE A 135 -6.42 40.50 -32.63
N SER A 136 -5.98 41.17 -33.71
CA SER A 136 -6.86 41.76 -34.74
C SER A 136 -7.05 40.84 -35.95
N PHE A 137 -6.58 39.59 -35.87
CA PHE A 137 -6.62 38.57 -36.91
C PHE A 137 -7.10 37.23 -36.32
N PRO A 138 -7.59 36.29 -37.15
CA PRO A 138 -7.94 34.95 -36.71
C PRO A 138 -6.73 34.23 -36.09
N VAL A 139 -6.84 33.82 -34.83
CA VAL A 139 -5.75 33.15 -34.11
C VAL A 139 -5.70 31.69 -34.52
N LYS A 140 -4.54 31.23 -34.97
CA LYS A 140 -4.26 29.83 -35.27
C LYS A 140 -3.83 29.07 -34.02
N SER A 141 -4.11 27.77 -33.97
CA SER A 141 -3.61 26.91 -32.91
C SER A 141 -2.10 26.68 -33.07
N HIS A 142 -1.45 26.19 -32.01
CA HIS A 142 -0.02 25.87 -32.07
C HIS A 142 0.31 24.76 -33.08
N VAL A 143 -0.65 23.87 -33.37
CA VAL A 143 -0.51 22.78 -34.36
C VAL A 143 -0.48 23.35 -35.77
N GLU A 144 -1.51 24.12 -36.14
CA GLU A 144 -1.61 24.77 -37.45
C GLU A 144 -0.39 25.65 -37.77
N ILE A 145 0.09 26.40 -36.77
CA ILE A 145 1.30 27.23 -36.93
C ILE A 145 2.53 26.37 -37.21
N ALA A 146 2.66 25.23 -36.52
CA ALA A 146 3.82 24.35 -36.69
C ALA A 146 3.82 23.64 -38.06
N GLU A 147 2.65 23.22 -38.54
CA GLU A 147 2.46 22.63 -39.87
C GLU A 147 2.70 23.64 -40.98
N ASP A 148 2.10 24.84 -40.88
CA ASP A 148 2.30 25.94 -41.84
C ASP A 148 3.77 26.35 -41.98
N LEU A 149 4.54 26.23 -40.89
CA LEU A 149 5.97 26.54 -40.85
C LEU A 149 6.86 25.34 -41.23
N GLY A 150 6.29 24.16 -41.50
CA GLY A 150 7.04 22.93 -41.77
C GLY A 150 7.90 22.46 -40.59
N MET A 151 7.55 22.88 -39.36
CA MET A 151 8.27 22.53 -38.14
C MET A 151 7.76 21.24 -37.49
N ALA A 152 6.53 20.85 -37.81
CA ALA A 152 5.93 19.59 -37.41
C ALA A 152 5.04 19.07 -38.55
N ASP A 153 5.03 17.75 -38.73
CA ASP A 153 4.14 17.05 -39.64
C ASP A 153 3.42 15.96 -38.86
N PHE A 154 2.15 16.18 -38.56
CA PHE A 154 1.33 15.26 -37.78
C PHE A 154 0.60 14.23 -38.66
N ASP A 155 0.54 14.46 -39.98
CA ASP A 155 -0.08 13.55 -40.95
C ASP A 155 0.87 12.36 -41.25
N ASP A 156 2.17 12.63 -41.39
CA ASP A 156 3.19 11.60 -41.62
C ASP A 156 3.67 10.89 -40.33
N SER A 157 3.35 11.43 -39.15
CA SER A 157 3.77 10.87 -37.85
C SER A 157 2.80 9.83 -37.25
N ALA A 158 1.71 9.49 -37.96
CA ALA A 158 0.65 8.57 -37.51
C ALA A 158 0.95 7.08 -37.72
#